data_AF-A0AB94IR16-F1
#
_entry.id   AF-A0AB94IR16-F1
#
_cell.length_a   1.000
_cell.length_b   1.000
_cell.length_c   1.000
_cell.angle_alpha   90.00
_cell.angle_beta   90.00
_cell.angle_gamma   90.00
#
_symmetry.space_group_name_H-M   'P 1'
#
loop_
_entity.id
_entity.type
_entity.pdbx_description
1 polymer ?
#
loop_
_entity_poly.entity_id
_entity_poly.type
_entity_poly.pdbx_seq_one_letter_code
_entity_poly.pdbx_strand_id
1 'polypeptide(L)'
;MENPQLQVSTDIKQSEPSGNLQKKLKTRHISMIALGGTIGTGVFLGTGPAIHAAGPGGVLVAYSIIGIMVYFVMTGLGELATFMPTSGSISTYATRFIDPALGFAFGWNYWLSWAMTLAAELSASVLLMKYWFPDSPSLLWSGLFLAMLFLLNILSVKGFGEGEYWFSFIKVATIIIFIVVGILMIFGVMNGSHPVGFKNFTVGDAPFVGGFLGTLGIFLVAGFSFSGTECIGVAAGETENPVKNIPRAIRSVFWRILLFYVLAILVISFLVPYTNESLQSSSVLTSPFTIVFQRAGFALAASVMNAVILTAVLSAGNSCLYVTSRIMYAMAKDGQAPRIFTKVTKSGVPVAALVATTLIGMLAFLASFVGDGTIYLWLMNSVGVTTFIFWLGIALSHYRFRKAYVAQGNSISDLPYRAKWYPFGPIFAFVICFVILLAQDYQGFTSGHIDWQGVFAAYLGIPVFLVFWLGYKFIKKTKVIPLQECKIDVKEFHQ
;
A
#
# COMPACT_ATOMS: atom_id res chain seq x y z
N MET A 1 -27.73 55.57 27.71
CA MET A 1 -27.23 54.60 28.71
C MET A 1 -26.90 53.33 27.96
N GLU A 2 -25.67 53.24 27.46
CA GLU A 2 -25.07 52.01 26.97
C GLU A 2 -24.51 51.24 28.16
N ASN A 3 -24.65 49.91 28.17
CA ASN A 3 -23.85 49.06 29.03
C ASN A 3 -23.26 47.92 28.20
N PRO A 4 -21.98 48.02 27.79
CA PRO A 4 -21.26 46.97 27.08
C PRO A 4 -20.52 46.11 28.10
N GLN A 5 -20.75 44.79 28.11
CA GLN A 5 -19.74 43.74 28.40
C GLN A 5 -20.42 42.38 28.58
N LEU A 6 -20.16 41.47 27.64
CA LEU A 6 -19.88 40.04 27.88
C LEU A 6 -19.50 39.40 26.54
N GLN A 7 -18.39 39.87 25.96
CA GLN A 7 -17.58 39.05 25.06
C GLN A 7 -16.70 38.17 25.95
N VAL A 8 -17.12 36.95 26.24
CA VAL A 8 -16.23 35.95 26.82
C VAL A 8 -15.41 35.36 25.67
N SER A 9 -14.15 35.76 25.63
CA SER A 9 -13.11 35.21 24.77
C SER A 9 -12.92 33.72 25.03
N THR A 10 -13.40 32.87 24.13
CA THR A 10 -12.93 31.48 23.99
C THR A 10 -11.55 31.48 23.33
N ASP A 11 -10.53 31.84 24.11
CA ASP A 11 -9.12 31.57 23.80
C ASP A 11 -8.53 30.70 24.91
N ILE A 12 -9.09 29.50 25.10
CA ILE A 12 -8.34 28.42 25.74
C ILE A 12 -7.40 27.86 24.67
N LYS A 13 -6.21 28.46 24.56
CA LYS A 13 -5.04 27.74 24.03
C LYS A 13 -4.81 26.55 24.95
N GLN A 14 -5.39 25.39 24.62
CA GLN A 14 -4.90 24.12 25.11
C GLN A 14 -3.43 24.02 24.70
N SER A 15 -2.53 24.18 25.66
CA SER A 15 -1.15 23.77 25.51
C SER A 15 -1.15 22.26 25.32
N GLU A 16 -1.07 21.79 24.06
CA GLU A 16 -0.83 20.38 23.77
C GLU A 16 0.40 19.93 24.57
N PRO A 17 0.32 18.84 25.34
CA PRO A 17 1.47 18.37 26.09
C PRO A 17 2.63 18.10 25.14
N SER A 18 3.75 18.77 25.39
CA SER A 18 5.00 18.62 24.64
C SER A 18 5.47 17.16 24.70
N GLY A 19 5.16 16.38 23.66
CA GLY A 19 5.48 14.93 23.60
C GLY A 19 4.61 14.09 22.66
N ASN A 20 3.52 14.63 22.12
CA ASN A 20 2.63 13.93 21.19
C ASN A 20 2.82 14.38 19.73
N LEU A 21 2.40 13.53 18.78
CA LEU A 21 2.32 13.88 17.35
C LEU A 21 1.39 15.08 17.18
N GLN A 22 1.81 16.08 16.40
CA GLN A 22 1.02 17.30 16.19
C GLN A 22 -0.04 17.07 15.10
N LYS A 23 -1.31 17.37 15.42
CA LYS A 23 -2.44 17.30 14.48
C LYS A 23 -2.48 18.51 13.52
N LYS A 24 -1.43 18.68 12.70
CA LYS A 24 -1.26 19.85 11.81
C LYS A 24 -1.73 19.63 10.37
N LEU A 25 -2.09 18.41 9.99
CA LEU A 25 -2.56 18.08 8.64
C LEU A 25 -4.07 18.25 8.55
N LYS A 26 -4.54 18.96 7.51
CA LYS A 26 -5.98 19.12 7.26
C LYS A 26 -6.56 17.80 6.76
N THR A 27 -7.86 17.59 6.93
CA THR A 27 -8.60 16.43 6.38
C THR A 27 -8.30 16.19 4.89
N ARG A 28 -8.13 17.26 4.10
CA ARG A 28 -7.74 17.15 2.68
C ARG A 28 -6.33 16.57 2.47
N HIS A 29 -5.39 16.90 3.34
CA HIS A 29 -4.01 16.39 3.27
C HIS A 29 -3.98 14.92 3.65
N ILE A 30 -4.65 14.53 4.73
CA ILE A 30 -4.76 13.14 5.15
C ILE A 30 -5.42 12.29 4.06
N SER A 31 -6.50 12.80 3.47
CA SER A 31 -7.18 12.13 2.36
C SER A 31 -6.27 11.97 1.15
N MET A 32 -5.42 12.96 0.83
CA MET A 32 -4.50 12.91 -0.31
C MET A 32 -3.21 12.12 -0.05
N ILE A 33 -2.74 12.04 1.19
CA ILE A 33 -1.66 11.11 1.58
C ILE A 33 -2.18 9.68 1.45
N ALA A 34 -3.39 9.41 1.94
CA ALA A 34 -4.06 8.14 1.71
C ALA A 34 -4.44 7.94 0.23
N LEU A 35 -4.77 9.02 -0.49
CA LEU A 35 -4.74 9.32 -1.94
C LEU A 35 -3.54 8.74 -2.69
N GLY A 36 -2.57 9.61 -2.94
CA GLY A 36 -1.42 9.36 -3.81
C GLY A 36 -0.33 8.49 -3.22
N GLY A 37 -0.27 8.32 -1.90
CA GLY A 37 0.68 7.37 -1.28
C GLY A 37 0.40 5.91 -1.66
N THR A 38 -0.81 5.61 -2.15
CA THR A 38 -1.23 4.26 -2.57
C THR A 38 -1.14 4.03 -4.08
N ILE A 39 -0.89 5.10 -4.84
CA ILE A 39 -0.72 5.04 -6.30
C ILE A 39 0.78 5.21 -6.57
N GLY A 40 1.47 4.08 -6.65
CA GLY A 40 2.92 4.01 -6.81
C GLY A 40 3.33 3.08 -7.95
N THR A 41 4.48 2.44 -7.78
CA THR A 41 5.11 1.63 -8.82
C THR A 41 4.28 0.41 -9.25
N GLY A 42 3.46 -0.16 -8.37
CA GLY A 42 2.71 -1.38 -8.70
C GLY A 42 1.75 -1.23 -9.88
N VAL A 43 1.05 -0.09 -9.99
CA VAL A 43 0.15 0.16 -11.13
C VAL A 43 0.88 0.53 -12.41
N PHE A 44 2.00 1.26 -12.32
CA PHE A 44 2.68 1.81 -13.49
C PHE A 44 3.78 0.90 -14.04
N LEU A 45 4.53 0.24 -13.18
CA LEU A 45 5.67 -0.62 -13.55
C LEU A 45 5.36 -2.11 -13.33
N GLY A 46 4.63 -2.45 -12.27
CA GLY A 46 4.30 -3.85 -11.95
C GLY A 46 3.33 -4.53 -12.93
N THR A 47 2.42 -3.77 -13.54
CA THR A 47 1.41 -4.31 -14.48
C THR A 47 2.00 -4.86 -15.77
N GLY A 48 3.12 -4.32 -16.27
CA GLY A 48 3.73 -4.79 -17.52
C GLY A 48 4.15 -6.25 -17.45
N PRO A 49 5.05 -6.61 -16.51
CA PRO A 49 5.43 -8.00 -16.28
C PRO A 49 4.25 -8.90 -15.95
N ALA A 50 3.25 -8.41 -15.20
CA ALA A 50 2.05 -9.19 -14.88
C ALA A 50 1.20 -9.52 -16.12
N ILE A 51 1.00 -8.56 -17.03
CA ILE A 51 0.29 -8.79 -18.29
C ILE A 51 1.06 -9.79 -19.15
N HIS A 52 2.38 -9.66 -19.25
CA HIS A 52 3.18 -10.60 -20.01
C HIS A 52 3.09 -12.03 -19.45
N ALA A 53 3.17 -12.17 -18.13
CA ALA A 53 3.21 -13.47 -17.47
C ALA A 53 1.86 -14.22 -17.50
N ALA A 54 0.74 -13.52 -17.28
CA ALA A 54 -0.59 -14.13 -17.13
C ALA A 54 -1.51 -13.92 -18.34
N GLY A 55 -1.12 -13.07 -19.29
CA GLY A 55 -1.97 -12.64 -20.40
C GLY A 55 -3.07 -11.67 -19.96
N PRO A 56 -3.83 -11.14 -20.94
CA PRO A 56 -4.82 -10.09 -20.69
C PRO A 56 -6.02 -10.55 -19.84
N GLY A 57 -6.47 -11.80 -19.98
CA GLY A 57 -7.53 -12.37 -19.14
C GLY A 57 -7.03 -12.72 -17.75
N GLY A 58 -5.85 -13.36 -17.67
CA GLY A 58 -5.23 -13.72 -16.40
C GLY A 58 -4.99 -12.51 -15.50
N VAL A 59 -4.43 -11.42 -16.04
CA VAL A 59 -4.19 -10.20 -15.26
C VAL A 59 -5.48 -9.53 -14.78
N LEU A 60 -6.54 -9.51 -15.60
CA LEU A 60 -7.82 -8.94 -15.21
C LEU A 60 -8.49 -9.76 -14.10
N VAL A 61 -8.46 -11.08 -14.20
CA VAL A 61 -9.00 -11.97 -13.15
C VAL A 61 -8.22 -11.81 -11.86
N ALA A 62 -6.89 -11.80 -11.92
CA ALA A 62 -6.03 -11.62 -10.75
C ALA A 62 -6.32 -10.30 -10.02
N TYR A 63 -6.22 -9.17 -10.72
CA TYR A 63 -6.44 -7.85 -10.11
C TYR A 63 -7.89 -7.67 -9.64
N SER A 64 -8.87 -8.32 -10.27
CA SER A 64 -10.26 -8.31 -9.81
C SER A 64 -10.46 -9.10 -8.51
N ILE A 65 -9.91 -10.31 -8.42
CA ILE A 65 -9.99 -11.14 -7.20
C ILE A 65 -9.29 -10.45 -6.03
N ILE A 66 -8.06 -9.95 -6.24
CA ILE A 66 -7.34 -9.22 -5.20
C ILE A 66 -8.06 -7.92 -4.87
N GLY A 67 -8.59 -7.19 -5.86
CA GLY A 67 -9.38 -5.98 -5.62
C GLY A 67 -10.61 -6.23 -4.75
N ILE A 68 -11.37 -7.30 -5.01
CA ILE A 68 -12.53 -7.71 -4.18
C ILE A 68 -12.06 -8.06 -2.76
N MET A 69 -10.96 -8.79 -2.64
CA MET A 69 -10.37 -9.14 -1.34
C MET A 69 -9.98 -7.87 -0.56
N VAL A 70 -9.28 -6.93 -1.20
CA VAL A 70 -8.85 -5.65 -0.60
C VAL A 70 -10.05 -4.84 -0.17
N TYR A 71 -11.12 -4.81 -0.96
CA TYR A 71 -12.38 -4.16 -0.55
C TYR A 71 -12.91 -4.74 0.77
N PHE A 72 -12.92 -6.06 0.95
CA PHE A 72 -13.35 -6.66 2.21
C PHE A 72 -12.40 -6.37 3.38
N VAL A 73 -11.09 -6.34 3.14
CA VAL A 73 -10.11 -5.93 4.16
C VAL A 73 -10.35 -4.48 4.57
N MET A 74 -10.57 -3.57 3.61
CA MET A 74 -10.75 -2.14 3.90
C MET A 74 -12.07 -1.85 4.59
N THR A 75 -13.16 -2.55 4.24
CA THR A 75 -14.42 -2.42 4.97
C THR A 75 -14.28 -2.94 6.41
N GLY A 76 -13.60 -4.06 6.63
CA GLY A 76 -13.31 -4.55 7.99
C GLY A 76 -12.40 -3.62 8.79
N LEU A 77 -11.34 -3.11 8.17
CA LEU A 77 -10.48 -2.09 8.76
C LEU A 77 -11.25 -0.82 9.10
N GLY A 78 -12.21 -0.43 8.26
CA GLY A 78 -13.09 0.71 8.49
C GLY A 78 -13.94 0.61 9.74
N GLU A 79 -14.53 -0.56 9.96
CA GLU A 79 -15.31 -0.83 11.18
C GLU A 79 -14.42 -0.73 12.42
N LEU A 80 -13.22 -1.32 12.39
CA LEU A 80 -12.25 -1.21 13.47
C LEU A 80 -11.78 0.24 13.70
N ALA A 81 -11.40 0.95 12.65
CA ALA A 81 -10.79 2.28 12.71
C ALA A 81 -11.76 3.42 13.00
N THR A 82 -13.05 3.23 12.70
CA THR A 82 -14.11 4.16 13.14
C THR A 82 -14.51 3.93 14.59
N PHE A 83 -14.42 2.69 15.07
CA PHE A 83 -14.73 2.34 16.45
C PHE A 83 -13.56 2.66 17.41
N MET A 84 -12.31 2.39 17.00
CA MET A 84 -11.09 2.68 17.76
C MET A 84 -10.06 3.37 16.87
N PRO A 85 -10.17 4.69 16.66
CA PRO A 85 -9.21 5.45 15.86
C PRO A 85 -7.83 5.48 16.55
N THR A 86 -6.87 4.71 16.04
CA THR A 86 -5.50 4.67 16.56
C THR A 86 -4.46 4.55 15.44
N SER A 87 -3.33 5.26 15.58
CA SER A 87 -2.21 5.17 14.63
C SER A 87 -1.49 3.82 14.68
N GLY A 88 -1.63 3.06 15.77
CA GLY A 88 -1.08 1.70 15.87
C GLY A 88 -1.80 0.68 14.97
N SER A 89 -3.01 1.03 14.50
CA SER A 89 -3.81 0.28 13.51
C SER A 89 -3.79 -1.23 13.79
N ILE A 90 -3.37 -2.04 12.82
CA ILE A 90 -3.36 -3.50 12.89
C ILE A 90 -2.61 -4.06 14.10
N SER A 91 -1.50 -3.45 14.53
CA SER A 91 -0.77 -3.91 15.72
C SER A 91 -1.66 -3.84 16.97
N THR A 92 -2.34 -2.70 17.15
CA THR A 92 -3.23 -2.47 18.29
C THR A 92 -4.47 -3.37 18.21
N TYR A 93 -5.08 -3.52 17.03
CA TYR A 93 -6.27 -4.38 16.88
C TYR A 93 -5.97 -5.84 17.17
N ALA A 94 -4.87 -6.37 16.63
CA ALA A 94 -4.48 -7.75 16.89
C ALA A 94 -4.07 -7.98 18.36
N THR A 95 -3.41 -6.99 18.99
CA THR A 95 -3.09 -7.02 20.43
C THR A 95 -4.35 -7.09 21.30
N ARG A 96 -5.40 -6.34 20.94
CA ARG A 96 -6.64 -6.25 21.73
C ARG A 96 -7.60 -7.42 21.51
N PHE A 97 -7.71 -7.92 20.27
CA PHE A 97 -8.75 -8.90 19.91
C PHE A 97 -8.25 -10.31 19.68
N ILE A 98 -6.95 -10.52 19.53
CA ILE A 98 -6.38 -11.83 19.21
C ILE A 98 -5.38 -12.27 20.27
N ASP A 99 -4.16 -11.74 20.25
CA ASP A 99 -3.04 -12.14 21.11
C ASP A 99 -1.99 -11.02 21.06
N PRO A 100 -1.45 -10.54 22.19
CA PRO A 100 -0.38 -9.53 22.20
C PRO A 100 0.86 -9.91 21.39
N ALA A 101 1.20 -11.19 21.27
CA ALA A 101 2.31 -11.65 20.42
C ALA A 101 2.00 -11.50 18.93
N LEU A 102 0.75 -11.73 18.51
CA LEU A 102 0.34 -11.48 17.12
C LEU A 102 0.32 -9.99 16.83
N GLY A 103 -0.14 -9.16 17.78
CA GLY A 103 -0.03 -7.72 17.67
C GLY A 103 1.39 -7.26 17.41
N PHE A 104 2.35 -7.69 18.25
CA PHE A 104 3.77 -7.41 18.06
C PHE A 104 4.27 -7.85 16.67
N ALA A 105 3.97 -9.08 16.25
CA ALA A 105 4.42 -9.61 14.97
C ALA A 105 3.83 -8.87 13.76
N PHE A 106 2.53 -8.57 13.79
CA PHE A 106 1.89 -7.78 12.75
C PHE A 106 2.43 -6.35 12.70
N GLY A 107 2.71 -5.73 13.85
CA GLY A 107 3.33 -4.41 13.91
C GLY A 107 4.70 -4.36 13.24
N TRP A 108 5.60 -5.29 13.60
CA TRP A 108 6.93 -5.37 12.98
C TRP A 108 6.88 -5.77 11.51
N ASN A 109 6.02 -6.72 11.12
CA ASN A 109 5.80 -7.07 9.71
C ASN A 109 5.28 -5.88 8.91
N TYR A 110 4.34 -5.12 9.47
CA TYR A 110 3.77 -3.94 8.80
C TYR A 110 4.83 -2.84 8.64
N TRP A 111 5.61 -2.54 9.69
CA TRP A 111 6.72 -1.58 9.58
C TRP A 111 7.78 -2.02 8.55
N LEU A 112 8.20 -3.29 8.58
CA LEU A 112 9.17 -3.84 7.63
C LEU A 112 8.63 -3.78 6.19
N SER A 113 7.36 -4.13 5.98
CA SER A 113 6.71 -4.05 4.67
C SER A 113 6.87 -2.65 4.07
N TRP A 114 6.49 -1.61 4.83
CA TRP A 114 6.62 -0.23 4.36
C TRP A 114 8.07 0.24 4.19
N ALA A 115 8.97 -0.23 5.04
CA ALA A 115 10.39 0.07 4.91
C ALA A 115 11.00 -0.57 3.65
N MET A 116 10.56 -1.77 3.28
CA MET A 116 10.90 -2.42 2.01
C MET A 116 10.20 -1.75 0.83
N THR A 117 8.97 -1.27 0.97
CA THR A 117 8.30 -0.45 -0.06
C THR A 117 9.13 0.78 -0.39
N LEU A 118 9.67 1.49 0.61
CA LEU A 118 10.58 2.60 0.36
C LEU A 118 11.78 2.18 -0.51
N ALA A 119 12.40 1.04 -0.22
CA ALA A 119 13.50 0.52 -1.04
C ALA A 119 13.02 0.19 -2.47
N ALA A 120 11.84 -0.41 -2.63
CA ALA A 120 11.27 -0.73 -3.93
C ALA A 120 11.01 0.53 -4.77
N GLU A 121 10.47 1.58 -4.15
CA GLU A 121 10.22 2.88 -4.78
C GLU A 121 11.55 3.55 -5.19
N LEU A 122 12.58 3.53 -4.33
CA LEU A 122 13.90 4.03 -4.71
C LEU A 122 14.51 3.25 -5.88
N SER A 123 14.40 1.92 -5.89
CA SER A 123 14.87 1.09 -6.99
C SER A 123 14.13 1.38 -8.29
N ALA A 124 12.81 1.56 -8.24
CA ALA A 124 12.02 1.98 -9.39
C ALA A 124 12.41 3.37 -9.91
N SER A 125 12.73 4.31 -9.02
CA SER A 125 13.19 5.64 -9.42
C SER A 125 14.50 5.58 -10.21
N VAL A 126 15.40 4.64 -9.90
CA VAL A 126 16.62 4.39 -10.67
C VAL A 126 16.26 3.93 -12.09
N LEU A 127 15.37 2.94 -12.23
CA LEU A 127 14.92 2.43 -13.53
C LEU A 127 14.32 3.55 -14.40
N LEU A 128 13.55 4.45 -13.78
CA LEU A 128 12.98 5.60 -14.47
C LEU A 128 14.05 6.62 -14.86
N MET A 129 15.02 6.91 -13.99
CA MET A 129 16.09 7.85 -14.31
C MET A 129 17.01 7.35 -15.42
N LYS A 130 17.23 6.03 -15.50
CA LYS A 130 18.00 5.40 -16.58
C LYS A 130 17.36 5.52 -17.96
N TYR A 131 16.07 5.87 -18.04
CA TYR A 131 15.48 6.25 -19.32
C TYR A 131 16.13 7.52 -19.92
N TRP A 132 16.44 8.53 -19.09
CA TRP A 132 17.12 9.75 -19.54
C TRP A 132 18.63 9.68 -19.42
N PHE A 133 19.14 8.94 -18.43
CA PHE A 133 20.57 8.82 -18.13
C PHE A 133 20.99 7.35 -18.00
N PRO A 134 21.06 6.57 -19.11
CA PRO A 134 21.27 5.11 -19.06
C PRO A 134 22.56 4.69 -18.35
N ASP A 135 23.64 5.43 -18.57
CA ASP A 135 24.98 5.11 -18.05
C ASP A 135 25.22 5.64 -16.63
N SER A 136 24.21 6.26 -16.01
CA SER A 136 24.35 6.83 -14.68
C SER A 136 24.39 5.75 -13.58
N PRO A 137 25.20 5.93 -12.52
CA PRO A 137 25.26 4.98 -11.41
C PRO A 137 23.92 4.89 -10.66
N SER A 138 23.47 3.68 -10.37
CA SER A 138 22.23 3.44 -9.60
C SER A 138 22.30 4.09 -8.22
N LEU A 139 23.47 4.02 -7.57
CA LEU A 139 23.75 4.63 -6.27
C LEU A 139 23.52 6.15 -6.25
N LEU A 140 23.78 6.84 -7.36
CA LEU A 140 23.59 8.28 -7.48
C LEU A 140 22.11 8.64 -7.29
N TRP A 141 21.22 8.01 -8.05
CA TRP A 141 19.79 8.31 -8.01
C TRP A 141 19.13 7.82 -6.73
N SER A 142 19.43 6.59 -6.31
CA SER A 142 18.87 6.04 -5.07
C SER A 142 19.32 6.85 -3.85
N GLY A 143 20.58 7.29 -3.80
CA GLY A 143 21.12 8.15 -2.75
C GLY A 143 20.52 9.55 -2.75
N LEU A 144 20.43 10.18 -3.93
CA LEU A 144 19.86 11.52 -4.10
C LEU A 144 18.39 11.56 -3.68
N PHE A 145 17.58 10.61 -4.16
CA PHE A 145 16.17 10.58 -3.81
C PHE A 145 15.94 10.20 -2.35
N LEU A 146 16.73 9.27 -1.78
CA LEU A 146 16.63 8.96 -0.35
C LEU A 146 16.95 10.19 0.51
N ALA A 147 18.03 10.92 0.19
CA ALA A 147 18.39 12.15 0.89
C ALA A 147 17.30 13.22 0.78
N MET A 148 16.76 13.42 -0.43
CA MET A 148 15.65 14.34 -0.67
C MET A 148 14.41 13.98 0.16
N LEU A 149 13.98 12.71 0.12
CA LEU A 149 12.82 12.23 0.87
C LEU A 149 13.02 12.34 2.38
N PHE A 150 14.21 12.02 2.88
CA PHE A 150 14.57 12.17 4.29
C PHE A 150 14.51 13.63 4.75
N LEU A 151 15.09 14.55 3.97
CA LEU A 151 15.07 15.99 4.27
C LEU A 151 13.65 16.55 4.27
N LEU A 152 12.81 16.15 3.30
CA LEU A 152 11.41 16.56 3.24
C LEU A 152 10.63 16.14 4.50
N ASN A 153 10.89 14.92 5.01
CA ASN A 153 10.24 14.40 6.21
C ASN A 153 10.71 15.06 7.52
N ILE A 154 11.91 15.66 7.54
CA ILE A 154 12.43 16.39 8.71
C ILE A 154 11.99 17.86 8.74
N LEU A 155 11.98 18.53 7.59
CA LEU A 155 11.92 19.99 7.53
C LEU A 155 10.50 20.59 7.61
N SER A 156 9.47 19.96 7.04
CA SER A 156 8.11 20.55 7.09
C SER A 156 6.98 19.57 6.79
N VAL A 157 6.18 19.25 7.83
CA VAL A 157 4.92 18.50 7.69
C VAL A 157 3.87 19.28 6.87
N LYS A 158 3.93 20.62 6.84
CA LYS A 158 2.99 21.46 6.07
C LYS A 158 3.34 21.53 4.58
N GLY A 159 4.63 21.72 4.26
CA GLY A 159 5.10 21.70 2.87
C GLY A 159 4.88 20.33 2.22
N PHE A 160 5.06 19.27 3.00
CA PHE A 160 4.70 17.90 2.65
C PHE A 160 3.24 17.76 2.20
N GLY A 161 2.28 18.21 3.01
CA GLY A 161 0.85 18.03 2.72
C GLY A 161 0.38 18.73 1.44
N GLU A 162 0.95 19.89 1.10
CA GLU A 162 0.63 20.61 -0.14
C GLU A 162 1.33 20.01 -1.37
N GLY A 163 2.59 19.58 -1.26
CA GLY A 163 3.28 18.89 -2.36
C GLY A 163 2.60 17.57 -2.72
N GLU A 164 2.24 16.79 -1.71
CA GLU A 164 1.55 15.51 -1.88
C GLU A 164 0.17 15.68 -2.53
N TYR A 165 -0.53 16.78 -2.23
CA TYR A 165 -1.79 17.12 -2.88
C TYR A 165 -1.63 17.23 -4.40
N TRP A 166 -0.65 18.00 -4.86
CA TRP A 166 -0.40 18.22 -6.28
C TRP A 166 0.11 16.95 -6.97
N PHE A 167 1.04 16.22 -6.35
CA PHE A 167 1.53 14.96 -6.91
C PHE A 167 0.40 13.93 -7.06
N SER A 168 -0.46 13.78 -6.05
CA SER A 168 -1.62 12.91 -6.14
C SER A 168 -2.59 13.34 -7.23
N PHE A 169 -2.83 14.64 -7.39
CA PHE A 169 -3.72 15.17 -8.43
C PHE A 169 -3.20 14.83 -9.84
N ILE A 170 -1.91 15.05 -10.10
CA ILE A 170 -1.28 14.73 -11.40
C ILE A 170 -1.46 13.25 -11.72
N LYS A 171 -1.17 12.34 -10.77
CA LYS A 171 -1.33 10.89 -10.97
C LYS A 171 -2.76 10.52 -11.40
N VAL A 172 -3.74 10.99 -10.65
CA VAL A 172 -5.15 10.66 -10.90
C VAL A 172 -5.60 11.24 -12.24
N ALA A 173 -5.24 12.49 -12.54
CA ALA A 173 -5.55 13.12 -13.82
C ALA A 173 -4.95 12.34 -15.00
N THR A 174 -3.67 11.94 -14.90
CA THR A 174 -3.01 11.14 -15.95
C THR A 174 -3.71 9.82 -16.19
N ILE A 175 -4.16 9.11 -15.14
CA ILE A 175 -4.88 7.83 -15.33
C ILE A 175 -6.25 8.06 -15.98
N ILE A 176 -6.97 9.13 -15.62
CA ILE A 176 -8.25 9.46 -16.27
C ILE A 176 -8.03 9.77 -17.75
N ILE A 177 -7.05 10.61 -18.08
CA ILE A 177 -6.68 10.93 -19.46
C ILE A 177 -6.31 9.66 -20.22
N PHE A 178 -5.50 8.79 -19.61
CA PHE A 178 -5.11 7.51 -20.16
C PHE A 178 -6.31 6.63 -20.52
N ILE A 179 -7.28 6.50 -19.61
CA ILE A 179 -8.49 5.71 -19.83
C ILE A 179 -9.30 6.28 -21.00
N VAL A 180 -9.50 7.60 -21.03
CA VAL A 180 -10.25 8.26 -22.11
C VAL A 180 -9.57 8.06 -23.47
N VAL A 181 -8.27 8.37 -23.55
CA VAL A 181 -7.46 8.18 -24.77
C VAL A 181 -7.50 6.72 -25.21
N GLY A 182 -7.29 5.78 -24.28
CA GLY A 182 -7.28 4.37 -24.58
C GLY A 182 -8.63 3.84 -25.08
N ILE A 183 -9.74 4.27 -24.49
CA ILE A 183 -11.09 3.94 -24.98
C ILE A 183 -11.30 4.45 -26.40
N LEU A 184 -10.90 5.71 -26.68
CA LEU A 184 -11.01 6.27 -28.03
C LEU A 184 -10.17 5.48 -29.06
N MET A 185 -8.97 5.02 -28.66
CA MET A 185 -8.15 4.15 -29.50
C MET A 185 -8.78 2.77 -29.73
N ILE A 186 -9.38 2.16 -28.70
CA ILE A 186 -10.04 0.84 -28.82
C ILE A 186 -11.16 0.89 -29.86
N PHE A 187 -11.94 1.97 -29.89
CA PHE A 187 -13.02 2.18 -30.85
C PHE A 187 -12.57 2.75 -32.20
N GLY A 188 -11.26 2.95 -32.43
CA GLY A 188 -10.74 3.46 -33.70
C GLY A 188 -11.04 4.94 -33.96
N VAL A 189 -11.46 5.69 -32.94
CA VAL A 189 -11.78 7.13 -33.07
C VAL A 189 -10.51 7.95 -33.28
N MET A 190 -9.36 7.47 -32.78
CA MET A 190 -8.06 8.13 -32.95
C MET A 190 -7.29 7.61 -34.18
N ASN A 191 -6.62 8.53 -34.88
CA ASN A 191 -5.65 8.27 -35.95
C ASN A 191 -6.17 7.46 -37.15
N GLY A 192 -7.48 7.51 -37.45
CA GLY A 192 -8.07 6.83 -38.62
C GLY A 192 -7.93 5.30 -38.58
N SER A 193 -7.72 4.74 -37.38
CA SER A 193 -7.48 3.32 -37.18
C SER A 193 -8.81 2.55 -37.07
N HIS A 194 -8.83 1.29 -37.52
CA HIS A 194 -9.99 0.43 -37.30
C HIS A 194 -10.11 0.07 -35.80
N PRO A 195 -11.34 -0.21 -35.31
CA PRO A 195 -11.53 -0.72 -33.96
C PRO A 195 -10.60 -1.91 -33.68
N VAL A 196 -9.90 -1.89 -32.54
CA VAL A 196 -8.85 -2.86 -32.21
C VAL A 196 -9.40 -4.29 -32.08
N GLY A 197 -10.67 -4.40 -31.67
CA GLY A 197 -11.33 -5.67 -31.41
C GLY A 197 -10.65 -6.47 -30.29
N PHE A 198 -10.83 -7.79 -30.31
CA PHE A 198 -10.31 -8.68 -29.27
C PHE A 198 -8.98 -9.37 -29.64
N LYS A 199 -8.26 -8.87 -30.65
CA LYS A 199 -7.06 -9.54 -31.19
C LYS A 199 -6.01 -9.84 -30.11
N ASN A 200 -5.79 -8.91 -29.17
CA ASN A 200 -4.81 -9.11 -28.09
C ASN A 200 -5.29 -10.11 -27.03
N PHE A 201 -6.59 -10.40 -26.94
CA PHE A 201 -7.16 -11.44 -26.08
C PHE A 201 -7.12 -12.84 -26.70
N THR A 202 -6.78 -12.97 -27.98
CA THR A 202 -6.79 -14.24 -28.72
C THR A 202 -5.45 -14.58 -29.37
N VAL A 203 -4.43 -13.75 -29.18
CA VAL A 203 -3.08 -13.99 -29.73
C VAL A 203 -2.33 -15.01 -28.88
N GLY A 204 -1.62 -15.95 -29.48
CA GLY A 204 -0.80 -16.92 -28.75
C GLY A 204 -1.61 -17.69 -27.70
N ASP A 205 -1.12 -17.71 -26.46
CA ASP A 205 -1.74 -18.39 -25.31
C ASP A 205 -2.76 -17.50 -24.57
N ALA A 206 -3.07 -16.31 -25.11
CA ALA A 206 -4.11 -15.45 -24.56
C ALA A 206 -5.49 -16.15 -24.65
N PRO A 207 -6.40 -15.88 -23.70
CA PRO A 207 -6.33 -14.81 -22.70
C PRO A 207 -5.63 -15.19 -21.38
N PHE A 208 -5.31 -16.47 -21.17
CA PHE A 208 -4.74 -16.99 -19.91
C PHE A 208 -3.39 -17.67 -20.15
N VAL A 209 -2.33 -16.86 -20.22
CA VAL A 209 -0.96 -17.36 -20.42
C VAL A 209 -0.53 -18.12 -19.17
N GLY A 210 -0.04 -19.35 -19.36
CA GLY A 210 0.24 -20.28 -18.24
C GLY A 210 -1.02 -20.75 -17.49
N GLY A 211 -2.22 -20.52 -18.03
CA GLY A 211 -3.50 -20.94 -17.46
C GLY A 211 -3.78 -20.38 -16.07
N PHE A 212 -4.43 -21.18 -15.23
CA PHE A 212 -4.75 -20.82 -13.85
C PHE A 212 -3.49 -20.54 -13.02
N LEU A 213 -2.43 -21.33 -13.23
CA LEU A 213 -1.20 -21.19 -12.47
C LEU A 213 -0.42 -19.92 -12.85
N GLY A 214 -0.39 -19.54 -14.14
CA GLY A 214 0.15 -18.25 -14.57
C GLY A 214 -0.61 -17.06 -13.97
N THR A 215 -1.93 -17.19 -13.84
CA THR A 215 -2.79 -16.22 -13.16
C THR A 215 -2.48 -16.13 -11.66
N LEU A 216 -2.29 -17.26 -10.97
CA LEU A 216 -1.87 -17.29 -9.56
C LEU A 216 -0.49 -16.65 -9.36
N GLY A 217 0.44 -16.86 -10.31
CA GLY A 217 1.81 -16.37 -10.24
C GLY A 217 1.95 -14.86 -10.10
N ILE A 218 0.94 -14.09 -10.53
CA ILE A 218 0.95 -12.63 -10.46
C ILE A 218 0.15 -12.07 -9.26
N PHE A 219 -0.39 -12.92 -8.38
CA PHE A 219 -1.16 -12.45 -7.22
C PHE A 219 -0.32 -11.61 -6.24
N LEU A 220 0.99 -11.90 -6.12
CA LEU A 220 1.91 -11.07 -5.34
C LEU A 220 2.08 -9.67 -5.93
N VAL A 221 2.21 -9.56 -7.26
CA VAL A 221 2.32 -8.28 -7.97
C VAL A 221 1.03 -7.47 -7.78
N ALA A 222 -0.13 -8.13 -7.88
CA ALA A 222 -1.42 -7.50 -7.60
C ALA A 222 -1.52 -7.05 -6.12
N GLY A 223 -1.09 -7.88 -5.16
CA GLY A 223 -1.06 -7.55 -3.74
C GLY A 223 -0.19 -6.32 -3.44
N PHE A 224 1.04 -6.29 -3.97
CA PHE A 224 1.91 -5.12 -3.92
C PHE A 224 1.23 -3.88 -4.51
N SER A 225 0.58 -4.05 -5.67
CA SER A 225 -0.10 -2.96 -6.36
C SER A 225 -1.22 -2.33 -5.54
N PHE A 226 -1.94 -3.11 -4.74
CA PHE A 226 -3.02 -2.61 -3.86
C PHE A 226 -2.55 -2.26 -2.42
N SER A 227 -1.28 -2.54 -2.11
CA SER A 227 -0.67 -2.19 -0.83
C SER A 227 -0.75 -0.68 -0.59
N GLY A 228 -0.88 -0.29 0.66
CA GLY A 228 -1.07 1.10 1.04
C GLY A 228 -2.52 1.52 1.22
N THR A 229 -3.49 0.80 0.67
CA THR A 229 -4.92 1.10 0.91
C THR A 229 -5.27 1.07 2.41
N GLU A 230 -4.57 0.24 3.19
CA GLU A 230 -4.67 0.15 4.65
C GLU A 230 -4.09 1.35 5.42
N CYS A 231 -3.38 2.29 4.78
CA CYS A 231 -2.92 3.54 5.39
C CYS A 231 -4.06 4.32 6.06
N ILE A 232 -5.28 4.15 5.56
CA ILE A 232 -6.50 4.71 6.14
C ILE A 232 -6.61 4.35 7.63
N GLY A 233 -6.19 3.15 8.03
CA GLY A 233 -6.20 2.71 9.43
C GLY A 233 -5.21 3.48 10.31
N VAL A 234 -4.01 3.78 9.81
CA VAL A 234 -3.02 4.60 10.54
C VAL A 234 -3.46 6.06 10.60
N ALA A 235 -3.97 6.57 9.47
CA ALA A 235 -4.50 7.92 9.34
C ALA A 235 -5.72 8.18 10.25
N ALA A 236 -6.47 7.13 10.64
CA ALA A 236 -7.60 7.26 11.54
C ALA A 236 -7.22 7.87 12.89
N GLY A 237 -6.05 7.53 13.44
CA GLY A 237 -5.56 8.09 14.70
C GLY A 237 -5.24 9.59 14.66
N GLU A 238 -5.03 10.16 13.47
CA GLU A 238 -4.73 11.59 13.27
C GLU A 238 -5.92 12.37 12.68
N THR A 239 -7.06 11.72 12.44
CA THR A 239 -8.20 12.34 11.77
C THR A 239 -9.15 13.02 12.76
N GLU A 240 -9.56 14.27 12.47
CA GLU A 240 -10.48 15.05 13.33
C GLU A 240 -11.87 14.40 13.51
N ASN A 241 -12.40 13.75 12.45
CA ASN A 241 -13.69 13.05 12.50
C ASN A 241 -13.59 11.68 11.81
N PRO A 242 -13.08 10.65 12.51
CA PRO A 242 -12.86 9.34 11.91
C PRO A 242 -14.18 8.68 11.48
N VAL A 243 -15.26 8.85 12.25
CA VAL A 243 -16.60 8.30 11.95
C VAL A 243 -17.12 8.74 10.59
N LYS A 244 -16.86 9.99 10.18
CA LYS A 244 -17.30 10.50 8.86
C LYS A 244 -16.25 10.31 7.77
N ASN A 245 -14.98 10.50 8.09
CA ASN A 245 -13.92 10.57 7.09
C ASN A 245 -13.42 9.19 6.66
N ILE A 246 -13.34 8.21 7.58
CA ILE A 246 -12.90 6.85 7.26
C ILE A 246 -13.86 6.15 6.29
N PRO A 247 -15.21 6.17 6.48
CA PRO A 247 -16.13 5.58 5.51
C PRO A 247 -16.11 6.27 4.13
N ARG A 248 -15.77 7.56 4.07
CA ARG A 248 -15.55 8.27 2.79
C ARG A 248 -14.28 7.78 2.11
N ALA A 249 -13.19 7.62 2.85
CA ALA A 249 -11.94 7.09 2.34
C ALA A 249 -12.11 5.65 1.79
N ILE A 250 -12.85 4.78 2.49
CA ILE A 250 -13.13 3.41 2.04
C ILE A 250 -13.94 3.38 0.74
N ARG A 251 -14.95 4.26 0.61
CA ARG A 251 -15.68 4.41 -0.66
C ARG A 251 -14.76 4.85 -1.80
N SER A 252 -13.76 5.69 -1.51
CA SER A 252 -12.78 6.05 -2.52
C SER A 252 -11.97 4.83 -2.98
N VAL A 253 -11.59 3.91 -2.06
CA VAL A 253 -10.83 2.70 -2.41
C VAL A 253 -11.54 1.86 -3.48
N PHE A 254 -12.86 1.71 -3.40
CA PHE A 254 -13.64 1.00 -4.42
C PHE A 254 -13.43 1.61 -5.82
N TRP A 255 -13.55 2.93 -5.94
CA TRP A 255 -13.33 3.63 -7.21
C TRP A 255 -11.88 3.54 -7.68
N ARG A 256 -10.90 3.51 -6.77
CA ARG A 256 -9.50 3.31 -7.11
C ARG A 256 -9.25 1.93 -7.70
N ILE A 257 -9.79 0.88 -7.06
CA ILE A 257 -9.69 -0.50 -7.55
C ILE A 257 -10.25 -0.60 -8.97
N LEU A 258 -11.44 -0.02 -9.18
CA LEU A 258 -12.11 -0.05 -10.47
C LEU A 258 -11.36 0.74 -11.55
N LEU A 259 -11.02 2.00 -11.28
CA LEU A 259 -10.43 2.90 -12.28
C LEU A 259 -8.95 2.60 -12.54
N PHE A 260 -8.13 2.54 -11.49
CA PHE A 260 -6.67 2.49 -11.64
C PHE A 260 -6.16 1.11 -11.99
N TYR A 261 -6.88 0.07 -11.59
CA TYR A 261 -6.44 -1.30 -11.84
C TYR A 261 -7.33 -1.94 -12.89
N VAL A 262 -8.61 -2.19 -12.61
CA VAL A 262 -9.45 -2.98 -13.53
C VAL A 262 -9.58 -2.29 -14.89
N LEU A 263 -10.00 -1.02 -14.93
CA LEU A 263 -10.26 -0.31 -16.18
C LEU A 263 -8.97 0.05 -16.92
N ALA A 264 -7.93 0.52 -16.21
CA ALA A 264 -6.65 0.82 -16.85
C ALA A 264 -6.00 -0.46 -17.42
N ILE A 265 -5.98 -1.57 -16.68
CA ILE A 265 -5.46 -2.86 -17.15
C ILE A 265 -6.29 -3.38 -18.32
N LEU A 266 -7.61 -3.22 -18.30
CA LEU A 266 -8.49 -3.60 -19.40
C LEU A 266 -8.11 -2.84 -20.67
N VAL A 267 -7.94 -1.52 -20.58
CA VAL A 267 -7.51 -0.66 -21.67
C VAL A 267 -6.13 -1.10 -22.21
N ILE A 268 -5.16 -1.32 -21.33
CA ILE A 268 -3.83 -1.82 -21.71
C ILE A 268 -3.95 -3.17 -22.43
N SER A 269 -4.74 -4.09 -21.89
CA SER A 269 -4.93 -5.45 -22.41
C SER A 269 -5.56 -5.48 -23.80
N PHE A 270 -6.45 -4.53 -24.10
CA PHE A 270 -6.96 -4.34 -25.46
C PHE A 270 -5.92 -3.75 -26.41
N LEU A 271 -5.07 -2.84 -25.93
CA LEU A 271 -4.20 -2.04 -26.80
C LEU A 271 -2.79 -2.61 -26.98
N VAL A 272 -2.29 -3.40 -26.04
CA VAL A 272 -0.91 -3.91 -26.01
C VAL A 272 -0.94 -5.44 -25.89
N PRO A 273 -0.39 -6.18 -26.87
CA PRO A 273 -0.31 -7.63 -26.77
C PRO A 273 0.64 -8.04 -25.64
N TYR A 274 0.31 -9.11 -24.93
CA TYR A 274 1.16 -9.63 -23.85
C TYR A 274 2.56 -10.04 -24.36
N THR A 275 2.67 -10.39 -25.65
CA THR A 275 3.92 -10.74 -26.34
C THR A 275 4.84 -9.54 -26.62
N ASN A 276 4.45 -8.32 -26.27
CA ASN A 276 5.31 -7.14 -26.42
C ASN A 276 6.51 -7.22 -25.46
N GLU A 277 7.71 -7.32 -26.01
CA GLU A 277 8.97 -7.44 -25.25
C GLU A 277 9.21 -6.28 -24.28
N SER A 278 8.70 -5.07 -24.58
CA SER A 278 8.82 -3.92 -23.69
C SER A 278 8.10 -4.10 -22.35
N LEU A 279 7.20 -5.09 -22.23
CA LEU A 279 6.52 -5.43 -20.98
C LEU A 279 7.41 -6.21 -19.98
N GLN A 280 8.54 -6.78 -20.44
CA GLN A 280 9.44 -7.60 -19.60
C GLN A 280 10.91 -7.15 -19.58
N SER A 281 11.24 -6.02 -20.22
CA SER A 281 12.61 -5.51 -20.23
C SER A 281 13.18 -5.33 -18.81
N SER A 282 14.29 -6.01 -18.52
CA SER A 282 14.99 -5.99 -17.22
C SER A 282 15.94 -4.80 -17.06
N SER A 283 16.31 -4.13 -18.15
CA SER A 283 17.22 -2.97 -18.15
C SER A 283 16.47 -1.64 -18.06
N VAL A 284 15.33 -1.53 -18.76
CA VAL A 284 14.43 -0.36 -18.73
C VAL A 284 12.99 -0.87 -18.74
N LEU A 285 12.40 -1.01 -17.56
CA LEU A 285 10.98 -1.34 -17.40
C LEU A 285 10.14 -0.21 -18.03
N THR A 286 9.56 -0.47 -19.19
CA THR A 286 8.70 0.50 -19.87
C THR A 286 7.28 0.33 -19.36
N SER A 287 6.72 1.38 -18.76
CA SER A 287 5.34 1.34 -18.31
C SER A 287 4.39 1.09 -19.47
N PRO A 288 3.39 0.19 -19.34
CA PRO A 288 2.37 0.01 -20.37
C PRO A 288 1.61 1.30 -20.68
N PHE A 289 1.51 2.22 -19.72
CA PHE A 289 0.94 3.55 -19.92
C PHE A 289 1.73 4.35 -20.96
N THR A 290 3.06 4.30 -20.87
CA THR A 290 3.98 4.91 -21.84
C THR A 290 3.77 4.34 -23.24
N ILE A 291 3.66 3.01 -23.36
CA ILE A 291 3.48 2.31 -24.65
C ILE A 291 2.19 2.79 -25.35
N VAL A 292 1.08 2.87 -24.61
CA VAL A 292 -0.20 3.30 -25.19
C VAL A 292 -0.15 4.76 -25.61
N PHE A 293 0.40 5.67 -24.81
CA PHE A 293 0.51 7.08 -25.21
C PHE A 293 1.45 7.29 -26.41
N GLN A 294 2.52 6.49 -26.53
CA GLN A 294 3.34 6.48 -27.74
C GLN A 294 2.53 6.05 -28.97
N ARG A 295 1.74 4.97 -28.85
CA ARG A 295 0.84 4.49 -29.91
C ARG A 295 -0.26 5.49 -30.27
N ALA A 296 -0.69 6.32 -29.31
CA ALA A 296 -1.65 7.39 -29.54
C ALA A 296 -1.08 8.55 -30.39
N GLY A 297 0.24 8.61 -30.61
CA GLY A 297 0.90 9.63 -31.42
C GLY A 297 1.40 10.85 -30.63
N PHE A 298 1.47 10.77 -29.31
CA PHE A 298 2.03 11.86 -28.51
C PHE A 298 3.57 11.89 -28.63
N ALA A 299 4.11 12.90 -29.31
CA ALA A 299 5.55 13.02 -29.60
C ALA A 299 6.45 13.00 -28.36
N LEU A 300 5.95 13.48 -27.20
CA LEU A 300 6.68 13.48 -25.92
C LEU A 300 6.11 12.45 -24.92
N ALA A 301 5.28 11.49 -25.37
CA ALA A 301 4.58 10.52 -24.53
C ALA A 301 5.48 9.88 -23.46
N ALA A 302 6.62 9.35 -23.89
CA ALA A 302 7.48 8.58 -23.02
C ALA A 302 8.19 9.43 -21.97
N SER A 303 8.69 10.60 -22.35
CA SER A 303 9.33 11.51 -21.40
C SER A 303 8.31 12.07 -20.39
N VAL A 304 7.14 12.51 -20.85
CA VAL A 304 6.09 13.04 -19.96
C VAL A 304 5.57 11.94 -19.03
N MET A 305 5.26 10.76 -19.57
CA MET A 305 4.74 9.65 -18.76
C MET A 305 5.78 9.18 -17.74
N ASN A 306 7.05 9.03 -18.13
CA ASN A 306 8.11 8.66 -17.18
C ASN A 306 8.29 9.73 -16.09
N ALA A 307 8.17 11.01 -16.42
CA ALA A 307 8.20 12.08 -15.43
C ALA A 307 7.02 11.99 -14.45
N VAL A 308 5.80 11.74 -14.94
CA VAL A 308 4.63 11.50 -14.09
C VAL A 308 4.84 10.28 -13.20
N ILE A 309 5.35 9.16 -13.73
CA ILE A 309 5.62 7.96 -12.93
C ILE A 309 6.69 8.27 -11.87
N LEU A 310 7.74 9.01 -12.21
CA LEU A 310 8.77 9.40 -11.23
C LEU A 310 8.17 10.23 -10.09
N THR A 311 7.29 11.19 -10.39
CA THR A 311 6.56 11.91 -9.32
C THR A 311 5.67 10.95 -8.51
N ALA A 312 5.11 9.92 -9.15
CA ALA A 312 4.30 8.93 -8.47
C ALA A 312 5.10 8.11 -7.47
N VAL A 313 6.28 7.64 -7.89
CA VAL A 313 7.22 6.84 -7.10
C VAL A 313 7.74 7.63 -5.91
N LEU A 314 8.18 8.88 -6.14
CA LEU A 314 8.73 9.72 -5.08
C LEU A 314 7.68 10.08 -4.03
N SER A 315 6.42 10.35 -4.43
CA SER A 315 5.34 10.61 -3.46
C SER A 315 4.94 9.35 -2.68
N ALA A 316 4.98 8.16 -3.30
CA ALA A 316 4.79 6.90 -2.59
C ALA A 316 5.91 6.65 -1.55
N GLY A 317 7.19 6.78 -1.95
CA GLY A 317 8.34 6.65 -1.04
C GLY A 317 8.31 7.67 0.11
N ASN A 318 7.89 8.90 -0.16
CA ASN A 318 7.67 9.93 0.85
C ASN A 318 6.60 9.52 1.87
N SER A 319 5.47 8.98 1.39
CA SER A 319 4.40 8.46 2.23
C SER A 319 4.86 7.28 3.09
N CYS A 320 5.75 6.41 2.57
CA CYS A 320 6.35 5.32 3.33
C CYS A 320 7.08 5.84 4.58
N LEU A 321 7.97 6.83 4.42
CA LEU A 321 8.71 7.44 5.54
C LEU A 321 7.79 8.09 6.57
N TYR A 322 6.74 8.76 6.11
CA TYR A 322 5.72 9.32 6.99
C TYR A 322 5.05 8.19 7.79
N VAL A 323 4.49 7.18 7.13
CA VAL A 323 3.72 6.09 7.76
C VAL A 323 4.57 5.25 8.73
N THR A 324 5.77 4.81 8.33
CA THR A 324 6.64 3.96 9.15
C THR A 324 7.06 4.63 10.44
N SER A 325 7.35 5.92 10.37
CA SER A 325 7.79 6.70 11.53
C SER A 325 6.67 6.80 12.59
N ARG A 326 5.40 6.84 12.16
CA ARG A 326 4.22 6.82 13.06
C ARG A 326 3.93 5.43 13.62
N ILE A 327 4.03 4.40 12.79
CA ILE A 327 3.86 3.00 13.23
C ILE A 327 4.89 2.68 14.32
N MET A 328 6.16 2.98 14.08
CA MET A 328 7.24 2.71 15.03
C MET A 328 7.08 3.53 16.33
N TYR A 329 6.67 4.79 16.23
CA TYR A 329 6.36 5.63 17.40
C TYR A 329 5.20 5.05 18.23
N ALA A 330 4.11 4.63 17.58
CA ALA A 330 2.95 4.03 18.25
C ALA A 330 3.31 2.70 18.92
N MET A 331 4.03 1.82 18.21
CA MET A 331 4.54 0.57 18.78
C MET A 331 5.46 0.81 19.98
N ALA A 332 6.30 1.84 19.94
CA ALA A 332 7.18 2.17 21.06
C ALA A 332 6.41 2.69 22.28
N LYS A 333 5.33 3.44 22.06
CA LYS A 333 4.41 3.84 23.13
C LYS A 333 3.69 2.65 23.76
N ASP A 334 3.32 1.67 22.94
CA ASP A 334 2.68 0.43 23.38
C ASP A 334 3.68 -0.59 23.99
N GLY A 335 4.95 -0.22 24.12
CA GLY A 335 6.01 -1.10 24.66
C GLY A 335 6.39 -2.27 23.74
N GLN A 336 5.99 -2.20 22.47
CA GLN A 336 6.29 -3.18 21.41
C GLN A 336 7.54 -2.83 20.60
N ALA A 337 8.11 -1.63 20.79
CA ALA A 337 9.37 -1.22 20.22
C ALA A 337 10.24 -0.45 21.26
N PRO A 338 11.57 -0.34 21.04
CA PRO A 338 12.46 0.37 21.94
C PRO A 338 12.03 1.82 22.25
N ARG A 339 12.18 2.24 23.52
CA ARG A 339 11.77 3.58 24.00
C ARG A 339 12.44 4.75 23.26
N ILE A 340 13.56 4.53 22.57
CA ILE A 340 14.18 5.58 21.75
C ILE A 340 13.22 6.15 20.70
N PHE A 341 12.31 5.32 20.18
CA PHE A 341 11.36 5.69 19.15
C PHE A 341 10.16 6.48 19.66
N THR A 342 9.98 6.65 20.98
CA THR A 342 8.92 7.52 21.54
C THR A 342 9.32 9.01 21.54
N LYS A 343 10.55 9.34 21.17
CA LYS A 343 11.04 10.73 21.13
C LYS A 343 10.62 11.42 19.83
N VAL A 344 10.05 12.61 19.93
CA VAL A 344 9.66 13.45 18.79
C VAL A 344 10.34 14.82 18.84
N THR A 345 10.56 15.43 17.69
CA THR A 345 11.04 16.83 17.59
C THR A 345 9.95 17.82 18.01
N LYS A 346 10.32 19.10 18.15
CA LYS A 346 9.35 20.20 18.39
C LYS A 346 8.26 20.31 17.31
N SER A 347 8.52 19.79 16.12
CA SER A 347 7.59 19.74 14.99
C SER A 347 6.76 18.44 14.94
N GLY A 348 6.89 17.56 15.94
CA GLY A 348 6.14 16.29 16.02
C GLY A 348 6.70 15.16 15.15
N VAL A 349 7.98 15.19 14.78
CA VAL A 349 8.60 14.17 13.90
C VAL A 349 9.43 13.18 14.72
N PRO A 350 9.16 11.85 14.65
CA PRO A 350 9.96 10.84 15.35
C PRO A 350 11.22 10.46 14.54
N VAL A 351 12.28 11.26 14.68
CA VAL A 351 13.50 11.17 13.86
C VAL A 351 14.22 9.83 14.01
N ALA A 352 14.27 9.24 15.21
CA ALA A 352 14.91 7.94 15.40
C ALA A 352 14.24 6.84 14.55
N ALA A 353 12.91 6.87 14.46
CA ALA A 353 12.15 5.92 13.63
C ALA A 353 12.34 6.19 12.13
N LEU A 354 12.47 7.46 11.75
CA LEU A 354 12.77 7.87 10.39
C LEU A 354 14.15 7.33 9.94
N VAL A 355 15.17 7.49 10.78
CA VAL A 355 16.52 6.96 10.53
C VAL A 355 16.49 5.44 10.39
N ALA A 356 15.83 4.73 11.31
CA ALA A 356 15.72 3.27 11.24
C ALA A 356 15.07 2.80 9.92
N THR A 357 14.02 3.48 9.46
CA THR A 357 13.38 3.17 8.17
C THR A 357 14.31 3.47 7.00
N THR A 358 15.03 4.60 7.05
CA THR A 358 15.96 5.03 6.00
C THR A 358 17.08 4.01 5.79
N LEU A 359 17.57 3.39 6.87
CA LEU A 359 18.58 2.33 6.79
C LEU A 359 18.09 1.09 6.03
N ILE A 360 16.82 0.71 6.20
CA ILE A 360 16.22 -0.36 5.40
C ILE A 360 15.99 0.09 3.95
N GLY A 361 15.65 1.36 3.73
CA GLY A 361 15.56 1.96 2.39
C GLY A 361 16.86 1.83 1.57
N MET A 362 18.02 1.78 2.24
CA MET A 362 19.32 1.55 1.59
C MET A 362 19.45 0.17 0.96
N LEU A 363 18.53 -0.78 1.19
CA LEU A 363 18.45 -2.02 0.43
C LEU A 363 18.33 -1.77 -1.09
N ALA A 364 17.77 -0.62 -1.48
CA ALA A 364 17.76 -0.18 -2.88
C ALA A 364 19.17 -0.07 -3.49
N PHE A 365 20.20 0.15 -2.68
CA PHE A 365 21.58 0.33 -3.16
C PHE A 365 22.20 -0.99 -3.63
N LEU A 366 21.61 -2.13 -3.23
CA LEU A 366 21.96 -3.46 -3.72
C LEU A 366 21.73 -3.60 -5.23
N ALA A 367 20.94 -2.70 -5.85
CA ALA A 367 20.80 -2.56 -7.30
C ALA A 367 22.15 -2.52 -8.02
N SER A 368 23.14 -1.85 -7.41
CA SER A 368 24.48 -1.67 -7.98
C SER A 368 25.28 -2.98 -8.10
N PHE A 369 24.88 -4.03 -7.39
CA PHE A 369 25.56 -5.33 -7.38
C PHE A 369 24.77 -6.43 -8.10
N VAL A 370 23.44 -6.38 -8.04
CA VAL A 370 22.54 -7.46 -8.48
C VAL A 370 21.77 -7.11 -9.76
N GLY A 371 21.74 -5.82 -10.14
CA GLY A 371 20.99 -5.29 -11.26
C GLY A 371 19.66 -4.63 -10.84
N ASP A 372 19.32 -3.52 -11.50
CA ASP A 372 18.22 -2.64 -11.08
C ASP A 372 16.83 -3.30 -11.18
N GLY A 373 16.57 -4.00 -12.29
CA GLY A 373 15.30 -4.71 -12.49
C GLY A 373 15.13 -5.87 -11.51
N THR A 374 16.21 -6.63 -11.27
CA THR A 374 16.20 -7.78 -10.36
C THR A 374 15.90 -7.37 -8.93
N ILE A 375 16.58 -6.34 -8.40
CA ILE A 375 16.33 -5.89 -7.03
C ILE A 375 14.93 -5.28 -6.89
N TYR A 376 14.44 -4.56 -7.91
CA TYR A 376 13.08 -4.02 -7.91
C TYR A 376 12.04 -5.14 -7.78
N LEU A 377 12.12 -6.17 -8.63
CA LEU A 377 11.20 -7.30 -8.61
C LEU A 377 11.29 -8.09 -7.30
N TRP A 378 12.50 -8.27 -6.76
CA TRP A 378 12.70 -8.94 -5.47
C TRP A 378 12.06 -8.18 -4.30
N LEU A 379 12.27 -6.86 -4.24
CA LEU A 379 11.65 -6.00 -3.23
C LEU A 379 10.13 -5.96 -3.38
N MET A 380 9.64 -5.85 -4.61
CA MET A 380 8.21 -5.86 -4.94
C MET A 380 7.53 -7.14 -4.45
N ASN A 381 8.10 -8.31 -4.76
CA ASN A 381 7.55 -9.59 -4.32
C ASN A 381 7.62 -9.74 -2.80
N SER A 382 8.73 -9.33 -2.18
CA SER A 382 8.90 -9.36 -0.72
C SER A 382 7.84 -8.52 0.00
N VAL A 383 7.56 -7.31 -0.51
CA VAL A 383 6.49 -6.44 0.01
C VAL A 383 5.12 -7.08 -0.23
N GLY A 384 4.90 -7.73 -1.37
CA GLY A 384 3.67 -8.47 -1.66
C GLY A 384 3.38 -9.52 -0.58
N VAL A 385 4.38 -10.35 -0.22
CA VAL A 385 4.26 -11.37 0.82
C VAL A 385 3.90 -10.75 2.17
N THR A 386 4.66 -9.76 2.62
CA THR A 386 4.39 -9.10 3.90
C THR A 386 3.04 -8.40 3.92
N THR A 387 2.56 -7.90 2.77
CA THR A 387 1.23 -7.32 2.58
C THR A 387 0.12 -8.31 2.87
N PHE A 388 0.17 -9.50 2.26
CA PHE A 388 -0.82 -10.54 2.54
C PHE A 388 -0.78 -11.00 4.00
N ILE A 389 0.40 -11.05 4.64
CA ILE A 389 0.52 -11.40 6.07
C ILE A 389 -0.23 -10.39 6.95
N PHE A 390 -0.07 -9.08 6.76
CA PHE A 390 -0.78 -8.13 7.63
C PHE A 390 -2.26 -7.99 7.25
N TRP A 391 -2.65 -8.18 5.98
CA TRP A 391 -4.07 -8.24 5.59
C TRP A 391 -4.80 -9.44 6.23
N LEU A 392 -4.13 -10.59 6.39
CA LEU A 392 -4.63 -11.69 7.24
C LEU A 392 -4.90 -11.21 8.66
N GLY A 393 -3.97 -10.45 9.22
CA GLY A 393 -4.12 -9.84 10.55
C GLY A 393 -5.37 -8.96 10.64
N ILE A 394 -5.63 -8.12 9.63
CA ILE A 394 -6.80 -7.23 9.59
C ILE A 394 -8.08 -8.05 9.52
N ALA A 395 -8.15 -9.03 8.62
CA ALA A 395 -9.30 -9.92 8.48
C ALA A 395 -9.59 -10.67 9.78
N LEU A 396 -8.56 -11.22 10.43
CA LEU A 396 -8.69 -11.95 11.69
C LEU A 396 -9.09 -11.04 12.85
N SER A 397 -8.52 -9.83 12.91
CA SER A 397 -8.84 -8.84 13.95
C SER A 397 -10.28 -8.37 13.84
N HIS A 398 -10.75 -8.08 12.62
CA HIS A 398 -12.14 -7.71 12.38
C HIS A 398 -13.09 -8.86 12.70
N TYR A 399 -12.74 -10.08 12.31
CA TYR A 399 -13.52 -11.28 12.64
C TYR A 399 -13.70 -11.46 14.15
N ARG A 400 -12.61 -11.41 14.92
CA ARG A 400 -12.64 -11.57 16.38
C ARG A 400 -13.27 -10.38 17.08
N PHE A 401 -12.97 -9.15 16.67
CA PHE A 401 -13.60 -7.94 17.22
C PHE A 401 -15.11 -8.09 17.20
N ARG A 402 -15.68 -8.48 16.06
CA ARG A 402 -17.13 -8.52 15.93
C ARG A 402 -17.78 -9.64 16.74
N LYS A 403 -17.12 -10.79 16.85
CA LYS A 403 -17.53 -11.86 17.77
C LYS A 403 -17.45 -11.42 19.23
N ALA A 404 -16.37 -10.77 19.64
CA ALA A 404 -16.19 -10.28 21.00
C ALA A 404 -17.24 -9.22 21.36
N TYR A 405 -17.49 -8.29 20.45
CA TYR A 405 -18.47 -7.21 20.63
C TYR A 405 -19.87 -7.74 20.93
N VAL A 406 -20.34 -8.72 20.17
CA VAL A 406 -21.64 -9.39 20.38
C VAL A 406 -21.61 -10.28 21.62
N ALA A 407 -20.52 -11.02 21.85
CA ALA A 407 -20.39 -11.91 23.02
C ALA A 407 -20.41 -11.15 24.36
N GLN A 408 -20.04 -9.86 24.35
CA GLN A 408 -20.11 -8.97 25.51
C GLN A 408 -21.47 -8.24 25.64
N GLY A 409 -22.46 -8.59 24.82
CA GLY A 409 -23.82 -8.06 24.90
C GLY A 409 -24.06 -6.74 24.17
N ASN A 410 -23.08 -6.21 23.43
CA ASN A 410 -23.25 -4.96 22.70
C ASN A 410 -24.04 -5.17 21.40
N SER A 411 -24.88 -4.19 21.04
CA SER A 411 -25.70 -4.28 19.84
C SER A 411 -24.94 -3.84 18.60
N ILE A 412 -25.07 -4.61 17.52
CA ILE A 412 -24.52 -4.27 16.21
C ILE A 412 -24.94 -2.87 15.74
N SER A 413 -26.10 -2.40 16.20
CA SER A 413 -26.63 -1.09 15.89
C SER A 413 -25.71 0.06 16.30
N ASP A 414 -24.89 -0.16 17.31
CA ASP A 414 -24.19 0.92 18.02
C ASP A 414 -22.83 1.22 17.38
N LEU A 415 -22.43 0.42 16.38
CA LEU A 415 -21.20 0.68 15.64
C LEU A 415 -21.34 1.89 14.69
N PRO A 416 -20.37 2.83 14.70
CA PRO A 416 -20.39 4.02 13.83
C PRO A 416 -20.36 3.70 12.33
N TYR A 417 -19.69 2.61 11.97
CA TYR A 417 -19.65 2.06 10.61
C TYR A 417 -19.83 0.56 10.69
N ARG A 418 -20.50 -0.03 9.69
CA ARG A 418 -20.77 -1.46 9.63
C ARG A 418 -20.31 -2.05 8.31
N ALA A 419 -19.42 -3.03 8.38
CA ALA A 419 -19.02 -3.88 7.28
C ALA A 419 -20.19 -4.80 6.92
N LYS A 420 -20.96 -4.41 5.89
CA LYS A 420 -22.22 -5.07 5.49
C LYS A 420 -22.12 -6.57 5.26
N TRP A 421 -20.96 -7.05 4.81
CA TRP A 421 -20.74 -8.44 4.41
C TRP A 421 -20.15 -9.31 5.53
N TYR A 422 -20.21 -8.89 6.80
CA TYR A 422 -19.80 -9.74 7.90
C TYR A 422 -20.72 -10.96 8.06
N PRO A 423 -20.23 -12.19 8.27
CA PRO A 423 -18.82 -12.59 8.41
C PRO A 423 -18.13 -12.99 7.09
N PHE A 424 -18.85 -13.04 5.97
CA PHE A 424 -18.31 -13.45 4.66
C PHE A 424 -17.06 -12.65 4.26
N GLY A 425 -17.10 -11.33 4.34
CA GLY A 425 -15.99 -10.45 3.94
C GLY A 425 -14.64 -10.81 4.57
N PRO A 426 -14.50 -10.80 5.91
CA PRO A 426 -13.23 -11.19 6.54
C PRO A 426 -12.85 -12.66 6.29
N ILE A 427 -13.81 -13.59 6.17
CA ILE A 427 -13.50 -15.00 5.87
C ILE A 427 -12.93 -15.14 4.45
N PHE A 428 -13.57 -14.50 3.47
CA PHE A 428 -13.12 -14.49 2.08
C PHE A 428 -11.70 -13.90 1.98
N ALA A 429 -11.48 -12.73 2.59
CA ALA A 429 -10.17 -12.10 2.60
C ALA A 429 -9.11 -13.00 3.25
N PHE A 430 -9.45 -13.66 4.36
CA PHE A 430 -8.55 -14.58 5.04
C PHE A 430 -8.15 -15.76 4.13
N VAL A 431 -9.13 -16.44 3.51
CA VAL A 431 -8.88 -17.60 2.65
C VAL A 431 -8.01 -17.21 1.46
N ILE A 432 -8.31 -16.10 0.78
CA ILE A 432 -7.52 -15.65 -0.37
C ILE A 432 -6.08 -15.31 0.03
N CYS A 433 -5.87 -14.54 1.10
CA CYS A 433 -4.52 -14.22 1.58
C CYS A 433 -3.75 -15.50 1.97
N PHE A 434 -4.42 -16.43 2.64
CA PHE A 434 -3.81 -17.68 3.10
C PHE A 434 -3.40 -18.57 1.92
N VAL A 435 -4.28 -18.74 0.92
CA VAL A 435 -3.97 -19.49 -0.31
C VAL A 435 -2.80 -18.85 -1.04
N ILE A 436 -2.76 -17.51 -1.15
CA ILE A 436 -1.65 -16.80 -1.82
C ILE A 436 -0.32 -17.05 -1.12
N LEU A 437 -0.28 -16.92 0.20
CA LEU A 437 0.95 -17.13 0.97
C LEU A 437 1.47 -18.57 0.89
N LEU A 438 0.59 -19.55 0.68
CA LEU A 438 0.99 -20.96 0.51
C LEU A 438 1.31 -21.32 -0.95
N ALA A 439 0.64 -20.69 -1.91
CA ALA A 439 0.76 -20.99 -3.34
C ALA A 439 1.79 -20.11 -4.05
N GLN A 440 2.33 -19.08 -3.38
CA GLN A 440 3.33 -18.20 -3.97
C GLN A 440 4.56 -19.00 -4.44
N ASP A 441 5.18 -18.59 -5.54
CA ASP A 441 6.37 -19.24 -6.08
C ASP A 441 6.25 -20.78 -6.26
N TYR A 442 5.05 -21.27 -6.60
CA TYR A 442 4.84 -22.70 -6.91
C TYR A 442 5.79 -23.20 -8.02
N GLN A 443 6.22 -22.31 -8.90
CA GLN A 443 7.16 -22.60 -9.98
C GLN A 443 8.52 -23.05 -9.44
N GLY A 444 9.02 -22.42 -8.36
CA GLY A 444 10.26 -22.83 -7.69
C GLY A 444 10.25 -24.27 -7.17
N PHE A 445 9.06 -24.86 -6.96
CA PHE A 445 8.89 -26.27 -6.56
C PHE A 445 8.57 -27.23 -7.72
N THR A 446 8.20 -26.71 -8.89
CA THR A 446 7.69 -27.50 -10.02
C THR A 446 8.59 -27.46 -11.25
N SER A 447 9.55 -26.53 -11.31
CA SER A 447 10.71 -26.64 -12.18
C SER A 447 11.48 -27.91 -11.81
N GLY A 448 11.91 -28.73 -12.77
CA GLY A 448 12.53 -30.05 -12.53
C GLY A 448 13.73 -30.08 -11.54
N HIS A 449 14.23 -28.92 -11.13
CA HIS A 449 15.03 -28.72 -9.92
C HIS A 449 14.40 -27.63 -9.03
N ILE A 450 14.42 -27.85 -7.72
CA ILE A 450 13.94 -26.88 -6.74
C ILE A 450 14.95 -25.73 -6.65
N ASP A 451 14.52 -24.52 -7.00
CA ASP A 451 15.32 -23.30 -6.80
C ASP A 451 15.22 -22.87 -5.32
N TRP A 452 16.04 -23.49 -4.46
CA TRP A 452 16.06 -23.17 -3.03
C TRP A 452 16.40 -21.71 -2.74
N GLN A 453 17.14 -21.02 -3.62
CA GLN A 453 17.47 -19.61 -3.45
C GLN A 453 16.26 -18.73 -3.75
N GLY A 454 15.59 -18.98 -4.89
CA GLY A 454 14.35 -18.31 -5.28
C GLY A 454 13.24 -18.53 -4.25
N VAL A 455 13.04 -19.78 -3.82
CA VAL A 455 12.05 -20.15 -2.80
C VAL A 455 12.36 -19.47 -1.47
N PHE A 456 13.60 -19.50 -0.98
CA PHE A 456 13.95 -18.82 0.27
C PHE A 456 13.73 -17.30 0.16
N ALA A 457 14.12 -16.70 -0.96
CA ALA A 457 13.92 -15.29 -1.25
C ALA A 457 12.42 -14.91 -1.29
N ALA A 458 11.59 -15.70 -1.99
CA ALA A 458 10.16 -15.47 -2.12
C ALA A 458 9.42 -15.65 -0.79
N TYR A 459 9.85 -16.59 0.05
CA TYR A 459 9.17 -16.91 1.29
C TYR A 459 9.71 -16.19 2.53
N LEU A 460 10.79 -15.41 2.42
CA LEU A 460 11.52 -14.83 3.57
C LEU A 460 10.62 -14.07 4.57
N GLY A 461 9.58 -13.39 4.09
CA GLY A 461 8.61 -12.69 4.94
C GLY A 461 7.90 -13.58 5.95
N ILE A 462 7.61 -14.85 5.60
CA ILE A 462 6.88 -15.79 6.46
C ILE A 462 7.74 -16.25 7.65
N PRO A 463 8.96 -16.78 7.49
CA PRO A 463 9.84 -17.10 8.61
C PRO A 463 10.11 -15.88 9.51
N VAL A 464 10.33 -14.69 8.92
CA VAL A 464 10.54 -13.47 9.70
C VAL A 464 9.33 -13.15 10.57
N PHE A 465 8.11 -13.22 10.02
CA PHE A 465 6.88 -13.07 10.79
C PHE A 465 6.75 -14.11 11.91
N LEU A 466 7.02 -15.39 11.61
CA LEU A 466 6.97 -16.48 12.58
C LEU A 466 7.98 -16.29 13.72
N VAL A 467 9.19 -15.80 13.41
CA VAL A 467 10.21 -15.48 14.42
C VAL A 467 9.72 -14.37 15.35
N PHE A 468 9.14 -13.29 14.82
CA PHE A 468 8.57 -12.24 15.67
C PHE A 468 7.41 -12.76 16.52
N TRP A 469 6.51 -13.55 15.92
CA TRP A 469 5.35 -14.06 16.62
C TRP A 469 5.72 -15.06 17.70
N LEU A 470 6.39 -16.16 17.33
CA LEU A 470 6.74 -17.23 18.25
C LEU A 470 7.79 -16.77 19.26
N GLY A 471 8.78 -15.98 18.84
CA GLY A 471 9.79 -15.41 19.74
C GLY A 471 9.15 -14.57 20.84
N TYR A 472 8.27 -13.62 20.49
CA TYR A 472 7.57 -12.82 21.49
C TYR A 472 6.65 -13.68 22.35
N LYS A 473 5.94 -14.64 21.75
CA LYS A 473 5.01 -15.53 22.46
C LYS A 473 5.72 -16.40 23.51
N PHE A 474 6.89 -16.96 23.19
CA PHE A 474 7.66 -17.76 24.13
C PHE A 474 8.29 -16.92 25.26
N ILE A 475 8.80 -15.72 24.94
CA ILE A 475 9.41 -14.83 25.93
C ILE A 475 8.36 -14.25 26.88
N LYS A 476 7.22 -13.80 26.35
CA LYS A 476 6.17 -13.12 27.12
C LYS A 476 5.03 -14.04 27.57
N LYS A 477 5.03 -15.31 27.14
CA LYS A 477 4.04 -16.34 27.49
C LYS A 477 2.59 -15.89 27.28
N THR A 478 2.35 -15.18 26.18
CA THR A 478 1.03 -14.62 25.87
C THR A 478 0.06 -15.72 25.42
N LYS A 479 -1.24 -15.44 25.55
CA LYS A 479 -2.33 -16.35 25.17
C LYS A 479 -3.33 -15.62 24.29
N VAL A 480 -4.09 -16.40 23.51
CA VAL A 480 -5.22 -15.87 22.76
C VAL A 480 -6.27 -15.36 23.76
N ILE A 481 -6.72 -14.13 23.56
CA ILE A 481 -7.65 -13.45 24.47
C ILE A 481 -9.05 -14.03 24.29
N PRO A 482 -9.69 -14.54 25.36
CA PRO A 482 -11.09 -14.95 25.33
C PRO A 482 -12.01 -13.81 24.87
N LEU A 483 -13.10 -14.13 24.16
CA LEU A 483 -13.96 -13.11 23.56
C LEU A 483 -14.57 -12.16 24.61
N GLN A 484 -14.86 -12.66 25.81
CA GLN A 484 -15.39 -11.90 26.93
C GLN A 484 -14.35 -10.98 27.59
N GLU A 485 -13.06 -11.26 27.40
CA GLU A 485 -11.94 -10.50 27.99
C GLU A 485 -11.32 -9.49 27.02
N CYS A 486 -11.73 -9.50 25.75
CA CYS A 486 -11.30 -8.51 24.78
C CYS A 486 -11.69 -7.10 25.25
N LYS A 487 -10.72 -6.17 25.26
CA LYS A 487 -10.95 -4.80 25.72
C LYS A 487 -11.71 -3.99 24.67
N ILE A 488 -13.01 -3.81 24.88
CA ILE A 488 -13.93 -3.01 24.07
C ILE A 488 -14.37 -1.82 24.93
N ASP A 489 -13.50 -0.81 25.07
CA ASP A 489 -13.85 0.39 25.83
C ASP A 489 -14.31 1.50 24.87
N VAL A 490 -15.60 1.82 24.93
CA VAL A 490 -16.23 2.86 24.12
C VAL A 490 -15.83 4.27 24.61
N LYS A 491 -15.40 4.42 25.87
CA LYS A 491 -15.12 5.74 26.48
C LYS A 491 -13.72 6.25 26.19
N GLU A 492 -12.77 5.38 25.85
CA GLU A 492 -11.35 5.69 25.67
C GLU A 492 -11.08 6.60 24.44
N PHE A 493 -12.01 6.68 23.47
CA PHE A 493 -11.77 7.35 22.17
C PHE A 493 -12.78 8.47 21.83
N HIS A 494 -13.68 8.81 22.75
CA HIS A 494 -14.61 9.96 22.63
C HIS A 494 -14.10 11.21 23.39
N GLN A 495 -12.88 11.18 23.92
CA GLN A 495 -12.13 12.35 24.41
C GLN A 495 -11.18 12.84 23.31
#